data_AF-A0A497N3Q3-F1
#
_entry.id   AF-A0A497N3Q3-F1
#
_cell.length_a   1.000
_cell.length_b   1.000
_cell.length_c   1.000
_cell.angle_alpha   90.00
_cell.angle_beta   90.00
_cell.angle_gamma   90.00
#
_symmetry.space_group_name_H-M   'P 1'
#
loop_
_entity.id
_entity.type
_entity.pdbx_description
1 polymer ?
#
loop_
_entity_poly.entity_id
_entity_poly.type
_entity_poly.pdbx_seq_one_letter_code
_entity_poly.pdbx_strand_id
1 'polypeptide(L)' 'AANSSIIAELTPTSRRGMGYALFFLPSSIVGSIAPMIGGFLADWMGLSSLFPLSIAIILASLLLLKFGVKV' A
#
# COMPACT_ATOMS: atom_id res chain seq x y z
N ALA A 1 1.70 12.44 -5.11
CA ALA A 1 1.57 13.47 -6.16
C ALA A 1 1.14 12.86 -7.49
N ALA A 2 1.94 11.99 -8.11
CA ALA A 2 1.60 11.37 -9.41
C ALA A 2 0.36 10.45 -9.36
N ASN A 3 0.24 9.56 -8.37
CA ASN A 3 -0.94 8.68 -8.29
C ASN A 3 -2.24 9.44 -8.01
N SER A 4 -2.19 10.47 -7.15
CA SER A 4 -3.36 11.31 -6.85
C SER A 4 -3.83 12.12 -8.07
N SER A 5 -2.91 12.57 -8.94
CA SER A 5 -3.31 13.25 -10.18
C SER A 5 -3.96 12.30 -11.18
N ILE A 6 -3.45 11.07 -11.29
CA ILE A 6 -4.08 10.03 -12.13
C ILE A 6 -5.52 9.76 -11.66
N ILE A 7 -5.75 9.65 -10.36
CA ILE A 7 -7.12 9.48 -9.82
C ILE A 7 -8.02 10.68 -10.14
N ALA A 8 -7.51 11.91 -10.05
CA ALA A 8 -8.28 13.12 -10.36
C ALA A 8 -8.66 13.23 -11.84
N GLU A 9 -7.79 12.73 -12.73
CA GLU A 9 -8.00 12.67 -14.18
C GLU A 9 -9.03 11.59 -14.57
N LEU A 10 -8.92 10.39 -13.97
CA LEU A 10 -9.80 9.26 -14.27
C LEU A 10 -11.17 9.34 -13.57
N THR A 11 -11.32 10.16 -12.54
CA THR A 11 -12.57 10.26 -11.78
C THR A 11 -13.44 11.43 -12.26
N PRO A 12 -14.74 11.20 -12.57
CA PRO A 12 -15.67 12.28 -12.91
C PRO A 12 -15.72 13.36 -11.83
N THR A 13 -15.78 14.63 -12.23
CA THR A 13 -15.70 15.80 -11.32
C THR A 13 -16.69 15.73 -10.16
N SER A 14 -17.91 15.25 -10.40
CA SER A 14 -18.96 15.11 -9.36
C SER A 14 -18.68 14.02 -8.32
N ARG A 15 -17.73 13.12 -8.57
CA ARG A 15 -17.41 11.95 -7.72
C ARG A 15 -15.97 11.92 -7.23
N ARG A 16 -15.18 12.97 -7.46
CA ARG A 16 -13.76 13.03 -7.07
C ARG A 16 -13.54 12.79 -5.58
N GLY A 17 -14.42 13.26 -4.71
CA GLY A 17 -14.37 12.96 -3.27
C GLY A 17 -14.41 11.46 -2.97
N MET A 18 -15.31 10.72 -3.64
CA MET A 18 -15.38 9.27 -3.50
C MET A 18 -14.18 8.56 -4.14
N GLY A 19 -13.69 9.04 -5.28
CA GLY A 19 -12.48 8.49 -5.92
C GLY A 19 -11.26 8.60 -5.01
N TYR A 20 -11.06 9.74 -4.37
CA TYR A 20 -10.00 9.91 -3.38
C TYR A 20 -10.23 9.09 -2.11
N ALA A 21 -11.48 9.00 -1.62
CA ALA A 21 -11.79 8.17 -0.46
C ALA A 21 -11.43 6.70 -0.69
N LEU A 22 -11.79 6.15 -1.86
CA LEU A 22 -11.42 4.78 -2.24
C LEU A 22 -9.91 4.62 -2.45
N PHE A 23 -9.23 5.62 -3.00
CA PHE A 23 -7.78 5.58 -3.18
C PHE A 23 -7.02 5.58 -1.85
N PHE A 24 -7.45 6.38 -0.86
CA PHE A 24 -6.78 6.48 0.43
C PHE A 24 -7.19 5.39 1.43
N LEU A 25 -8.40 4.83 1.30
CA LEU A 25 -8.94 3.81 2.21
C LEU A 25 -7.97 2.66 2.53
N PRO A 26 -7.35 1.99 1.54
CA PRO A 26 -6.40 0.92 1.82
C PRO A 26 -5.22 1.39 2.67
N SER A 27 -4.66 2.55 2.35
CA SER A 27 -3.52 3.11 3.09
C SER A 27 -3.89 3.47 4.53
N SER A 28 -5.10 3.96 4.77
CA SER A 28 -5.60 4.28 6.11
C SER A 28 -5.78 3.02 6.96
N ILE A 29 -6.35 1.96 6.38
CA ILE A 29 -6.55 0.67 7.07
C ILE A 29 -5.20 0.04 7.41
N VAL A 30 -4.31 -0.09 6.41
CA VAL A 30 -2.99 -0.68 6.60
C VAL A 30 -2.16 0.17 7.57
N GLY A 31 -2.17 1.49 7.42
CA GLY A 31 -1.44 2.39 8.32
C GLY A 31 -1.89 2.30 9.78
N SER A 32 -3.16 1.98 10.02
CA SER A 32 -3.70 1.81 11.38
C SER A 32 -3.24 0.50 12.05
N ILE A 33 -3.02 -0.56 11.28
CA ILE A 33 -2.74 -1.92 11.81
C ILE A 33 -1.25 -2.31 11.64
N ALA A 34 -0.54 -1.72 10.68
CA ALA A 34 0.85 -2.05 10.38
C ALA A 34 1.81 -1.92 11.57
N PRO A 35 1.73 -0.90 12.45
CA PRO A 35 2.62 -0.82 13.62
C PRO A 35 2.44 -1.99 14.58
N MET A 36 1.20 -2.43 14.80
CA MET A 36 0.88 -3.58 15.67
C MET A 36 1.47 -4.87 15.10
N ILE A 37 1.27 -5.13 13.79
CA ILE A 37 1.83 -6.31 13.12
C ILE A 37 3.36 -6.24 13.11
N GLY A 38 3.93 -5.06 12.85
CA GLY A 38 5.37 -4.85 12.84
C GLY A 38 6.01 -5.13 14.19
N GLY A 39 5.38 -4.67 15.29
CA GLY A 39 5.83 -4.97 16.66
C GLY A 39 5.74 -6.47 16.98
N PHE A 40 4.61 -7.11 16.67
CA PHE A 40 4.44 -8.55 16.88
C PHE A 40 5.50 -9.37 16.12
N LEU A 41 5.78 -9.01 14.88
CA LEU A 41 6.84 -9.66 14.09
C LEU A 41 8.23 -9.37 14.69
N ALA A 42 8.51 -8.13 15.10
CA ALA A 42 9.78 -7.79 15.74
C ALA A 42 10.03 -8.62 17.01
N ASP A 43 9.01 -8.85 17.83
CA ASP A 43 9.10 -9.66 19.04
C ASP A 43 9.34 -11.14 18.73
N TRP A 44 8.70 -11.67 17.68
CA TRP A 44 8.76 -13.08 17.33
C TRP A 44 10.04 -13.48 16.57
N MET A 45 10.48 -12.66 15.61
CA MET A 45 11.62 -12.97 14.71
C MET A 45 12.81 -12.03 14.88
N GLY A 46 12.75 -11.07 15.81
CA GLY A 46 13.79 -10.07 16.03
C GLY A 46 13.75 -8.91 15.04
N LEU A 47 14.25 -7.75 15.46
CA LEU A 47 14.23 -6.53 14.63
C LEU A 47 15.02 -6.65 13.32
N SER A 48 16.10 -7.43 13.32
CA SER A 48 16.98 -7.59 12.14
C SER A 48 16.31 -8.32 10.99
N SER A 49 15.36 -9.21 11.26
CA SER A 49 14.65 -9.98 10.22
C SER A 49 13.54 -9.17 9.54
N LEU A 50 13.11 -8.04 10.11
CA LEU A 50 12.13 -7.15 9.48
C LEU A 50 12.65 -6.45 8.22
N PHE A 51 13.96 -6.17 8.14
CA PHE A 51 14.56 -5.57 6.96
C PHE A 51 14.48 -6.47 5.72
N PRO A 52 14.99 -7.72 5.73
CA PRO A 52 14.85 -8.61 4.59
C PRO A 52 13.38 -8.96 4.29
N LEU A 53 12.52 -9.05 5.31
CA LEU A 53 11.08 -9.24 5.12
C LEU A 53 10.45 -8.08 4.35
N SER A 54 10.78 -6.83 4.71
CA SER A 54 10.28 -5.63 4.02
C SER A 54 10.74 -5.60 2.56
N ILE A 55 12.00 -5.98 2.29
CA ILE A 55 12.52 -6.10 0.92
C ILE A 55 11.72 -7.15 0.14
N ALA A 56 11.48 -8.33 0.74
CA ALA A 56 10.71 -9.39 0.10
C ALA A 56 9.28 -8.94 -0.24
N ILE A 57 8.61 -8.22 0.67
CA ILE A 57 7.25 -7.67 0.44
C ILE A 57 7.25 -6.66 -0.70
N ILE A 58 8.22 -5.74 -0.74
CA ILE A 58 8.32 -4.74 -1.81
C ILE A 58 8.58 -5.42 -3.15
N LEU A 59 9.48 -6.40 -3.22
CA LEU A 59 9.76 -7.17 -4.43
C LEU A 59 8.52 -7.94 -4.89
N ALA A 60 7.82 -8.62 -3.98
CA ALA A 60 6.56 -9.29 -4.31
C ALA A 60 5.50 -8.33 -4.85
N SER A 61 5.39 -7.13 -4.27
CA SER A 61 4.47 -6.08 -4.72
C SER A 61 4.83 -5.58 -6.12
N LEU A 62 6.12 -5.42 -6.41
CA LEU A 62 6.61 -5.05 -7.75
C LEU A 62 6.36 -6.15 -8.78
N LEU A 63 6.54 -7.41 -8.42
CA LEU A 63 6.23 -8.55 -9.29
C LEU A 63 4.73 -8.61 -9.59
N LEU A 64 3.89 -8.43 -8.56
CA LEU A 64 2.43 -8.38 -8.72
C LEU A 64 2.02 -7.22 -9.62
N LEU A 65 2.62 -6.04 -9.45
CA LEU A 65 2.36 -4.89 -10.31
C LEU A 65 2.77 -5.17 -11.77
N LYS A 66 3.96 -5.75 -11.98
CA LYS A 66 4.49 -6.00 -13.33
C LYS A 66 3.74 -7.08 -14.10
N PHE A 67 3.32 -8.15 -13.42
CA PHE A 67 2.77 -9.35 -14.07
C PHE A 67 1.28 -9.59 -13.81
N GLY A 68 0.78 -9.17 -12.66
CA GLY A 68 -0.63 -9.35 -12.27
C GLY A 68 -1.54 -8.22 -12.77
N VAL A 69 -1.02 -7.01 -12.90
CA VAL A 69 -1.76 -5.88 -13.47
C VAL A 69 -1.52 -5.86 -14.97
N LYS A 70 -2.50 -6.37 -15.74
CA LYS A 70 -2.57 -6.11 -17.17
C LYS A 70 -3.02 -4.67 -17.35
N VAL A 71 -2.06 -3.79 -17.66
CA VAL A 71 -2.34 -2.44 -18.16
C VAL A 71 -2.64 -2.53 -19.66
#